data_AF-V5J6A8-F1
#
_entry.id   AF-V5J6A8-F1
#
_cell.length_a   1.000
_cell.length_b   1.000
_cell.length_c   1.000
_cell.angle_alpha   90.00
_cell.angle_beta   90.00
_cell.angle_gamma   90.00
#
_symmetry.space_group_name_H-M   'P 1'
#
loop_
_entity.id
_entity.type
_entity.pdbx_description
1 polymer ?
#
loop_
_entity_poly.entity_id
_entity_poly.type
_entity_poly.pdbx_seq_one_letter_code
_entity_poly.pdbx_strand_id
1 'polypeptide(L)'
;MQQWYDIIPSLTNNREEVAYSFRLTDHNIYSRLTISFTGQLQLFTWDPTNQEWSISWSAPNGECDVYDKCGPYAYCDMSKSPVCNCIKGFQSRNPQEWASGDVRGGCQRETLLNCGKDEFVPLSKMKLPATTTATVDTRIGLEDCKERCTNNCNCTAYANTDIRNRGSGCVIWIGDFEDIRNFAAGGQDLYVR
;
A
#
# COMPACT_ATOMS: atom_id res chain seq x y z
N MET A 1 23.01 -1.00 0.30
CA MET A 1 21.82 -1.87 0.40
C MET A 1 21.93 -2.60 1.73
N GLN A 2 21.29 -2.12 2.79
CA GLN A 2 21.31 -2.80 4.08
C GLN A 2 20.60 -4.15 3.93
N GLN A 3 21.36 -5.22 4.11
CA GLN A 3 20.91 -6.59 3.98
C GLN A 3 20.30 -7.04 5.31
N TRP A 4 19.03 -7.42 5.27
CA TRP A 4 18.23 -7.85 6.42
C TRP A 4 18.35 -9.35 6.66
N TYR A 5 19.55 -9.92 6.52
CA TYR A 5 19.68 -11.38 6.56
C TYR A 5 19.35 -11.96 7.93
N ASP A 6 19.50 -11.17 8.99
CA ASP A 6 19.40 -11.68 10.35
C ASP A 6 18.02 -11.52 11.02
N ILE A 7 17.08 -10.88 10.34
CA ILE A 7 15.73 -10.63 10.87
C ILE A 7 14.71 -11.35 10.01
N ILE A 8 14.06 -12.36 10.58
CA ILE A 8 13.00 -13.12 9.92
C ILE A 8 11.64 -12.62 10.44
N PRO A 9 10.91 -11.78 9.68
CA PRO A 9 9.57 -11.36 10.04
C PRO A 9 8.55 -12.50 9.83
N SER A 10 7.51 -12.50 10.66
CA SER A 10 6.39 -13.43 10.56
C SER A 10 5.08 -12.73 10.92
N LEU A 11 4.05 -12.96 10.11
CA LEU A 11 2.68 -12.55 10.39
C LEU A 11 1.84 -13.81 10.60
N THR A 12 1.41 -14.04 11.83
CA THR A 12 0.41 -15.07 12.11
C THR A 12 -0.97 -14.47 11.88
N ASN A 13 -1.80 -15.16 11.10
CA ASN A 13 -3.20 -14.82 10.91
C ASN A 13 -4.01 -16.11 10.91
N ASN A 14 -4.63 -16.42 12.05
CA ASN A 14 -5.48 -17.59 12.22
C ASN A 14 -6.66 -17.25 13.15
N ARG A 15 -7.38 -18.28 13.63
CA ARG A 15 -8.56 -18.09 14.49
C ARG A 15 -8.24 -17.69 15.93
N GLU A 16 -7.00 -17.89 16.37
CA GLU A 16 -6.52 -17.65 17.74
C GLU A 16 -5.81 -16.30 17.85
N GLU A 17 -4.96 -15.97 16.88
CA GLU A 17 -4.19 -14.73 16.86
C GLU A 17 -4.03 -14.12 15.47
N VAL A 18 -3.95 -12.78 15.48
CA VAL A 18 -3.49 -11.96 14.36
C VAL A 18 -2.37 -11.08 14.90
N ALA A 19 -1.12 -11.51 14.69
CA ALA A 19 0.03 -10.89 15.33
C ALA A 19 1.25 -10.87 14.41
N TYR A 20 1.98 -9.77 14.45
CA TYR A 20 3.31 -9.67 13.86
C TYR A 20 4.37 -10.04 14.90
N SER A 21 5.35 -10.81 14.49
CA SER A 21 6.56 -11.11 15.27
C SER A 21 7.78 -11.13 14.36
N PHE A 22 8.97 -11.06 14.93
CA PHE A 22 10.20 -11.33 14.20
C PHE A 22 11.16 -12.14 15.06
N ARG A 23 12.05 -12.87 14.40
CA ARG A 23 13.08 -13.70 15.05
C ARG A 23 14.44 -13.31 14.51
N LEU A 24 15.46 -13.46 15.35
CA LEU A 24 16.85 -13.26 14.96
C LEU A 24 17.49 -14.60 14.63
N THR A 25 18.24 -14.67 13.53
CA THR A 25 19.01 -15.87 13.15
C THR A 25 20.29 -15.99 13.97
N ASP A 26 20.97 -14.86 14.20
CA ASP A 26 22.13 -14.76 15.08
C ASP A 26 21.70 -14.33 16.48
N HIS A 27 22.03 -15.15 17.48
CA HIS A 27 21.70 -14.93 18.88
C HIS A 27 22.58 -13.85 19.54
N ASN A 28 23.66 -13.42 18.88
CA ASN A 28 24.53 -12.34 19.35
C ASN A 28 24.04 -10.95 18.90
N ILE A 29 23.05 -10.90 18.01
CA ILE A 29 22.45 -9.66 17.56
C ILE A 29 21.32 -9.28 18.50
N TYR A 30 21.25 -8.00 18.86
CA TYR A 30 20.11 -7.44 19.55
C TYR A 30 19.35 -6.52 18.58
N SER A 31 18.04 -6.72 18.49
CA SER A 31 17.17 -5.88 17.68
C SER A 31 15.83 -5.66 18.38
N ARG A 32 15.23 -4.48 18.18
CA ARG A 32 13.94 -4.12 18.78
C ARG A 32 13.15 -3.17 17.90
N LEU A 33 11.83 -3.32 17.90
CA LEU A 33 10.89 -2.34 17.38
C LEU A 33 10.44 -1.42 18.50
N THR A 34 10.45 -0.12 18.27
CA THR A 34 10.03 0.88 19.26
C THR A 34 9.37 2.06 18.55
N ILE A 35 8.33 2.61 19.16
CA ILE A 35 7.70 3.86 18.70
C ILE A 35 8.41 5.01 19.42
N SER A 36 8.92 5.97 18.64
CA SER A 36 9.55 7.18 19.17
C SER A 36 8.51 8.11 19.82
N PHE A 37 8.96 9.10 20.59
CA PHE A 37 8.08 10.13 21.16
C PHE A 37 7.39 10.99 20.09
N THR A 38 7.91 11.01 18.86
CA THR A 38 7.30 11.69 17.70
C THR A 38 6.31 10.80 16.93
N GLY A 39 6.08 9.56 17.38
CA GLY A 39 5.14 8.63 16.74
C GLY A 39 5.72 7.84 15.56
N GLN A 40 7.05 7.86 15.36
CA GLN A 40 7.70 7.09 14.30
C GLN A 40 8.01 5.68 14.81
N LEU A 41 7.57 4.65 14.10
CA LEU A 41 7.97 3.27 14.33
C LEU A 41 9.39 3.08 13.80
N GLN A 42 10.28 2.57 14.65
CA GLN A 42 11.70 2.42 14.33
C GLN A 42 12.16 1.02 14.71
N LEU A 43 12.94 0.39 13.84
CA LEU A 43 13.71 -0.80 14.19
C LEU A 43 15.14 -0.40 14.49
N PHE A 44 15.56 -0.75 15.69
CA PHE A 44 16.93 -0.60 16.14
C PHE A 44 17.65 -1.92 16.09
N THR A 45 18.90 -1.89 15.65
CA THR A 45 19.84 -3.01 15.75
C THR A 45 21.08 -2.51 16.48
N TRP A 46 21.56 -3.29 17.46
CA TRP A 46 22.74 -2.92 18.23
C TRP A 46 24.00 -3.02 17.37
N ASP A 47 24.77 -1.94 17.28
CA ASP A 47 26.07 -1.90 16.62
C ASP A 47 27.17 -2.12 17.66
N PRO A 48 27.82 -3.30 17.69
CA PRO A 48 28.87 -3.59 18.65
C PRO A 48 30.14 -2.76 18.43
N THR A 49 30.36 -2.22 17.22
CA THR A 49 31.54 -1.43 16.88
C THR A 49 31.47 -0.05 17.53
N ASN A 50 30.33 0.61 17.39
CA ASN A 50 30.10 1.96 17.93
C ASN A 50 29.46 1.93 19.33
N GLN A 51 29.08 0.75 19.83
CA GLN A 51 28.41 0.55 21.11
C GLN A 51 27.11 1.36 21.24
N GLU A 52 26.31 1.39 20.18
CA GLU A 52 25.07 2.15 20.14
C GLU A 52 23.93 1.43 19.40
N TRP A 53 22.71 1.92 19.60
CA TRP A 53 21.54 1.47 18.84
C TRP A 53 21.47 2.20 17.51
N SER A 54 21.68 1.49 16.41
CA SER A 54 21.56 2.03 15.06
C SER A 54 20.16 1.80 14.50
N ILE A 55 19.58 2.82 13.86
CA ILE A 55 18.28 2.72 13.19
C ILE A 55 18.48 1.99 11.86
N SER A 56 17.88 0.81 11.74
CA SER A 56 17.89 0.01 10.51
C SER A 56 16.78 0.44 9.55
N TRP A 57 15.60 0.77 10.08
CA TRP A 57 14.51 1.37 9.31
C TRP A 57 13.56 2.15 10.20
N SER A 58 12.78 3.03 9.58
CA SER A 58 11.71 3.77 10.24
C SER A 58 10.49 3.96 9.34
N ALA A 59 9.32 4.12 9.93
CA ALA A 59 8.09 4.51 9.26
C ALA A 59 7.26 5.45 10.16
N PRO A 60 6.60 6.49 9.60
CA PRO A 60 6.67 6.90 8.19
C PRO A 60 8.05 7.44 7.82
N ASN A 61 8.45 7.29 6.54
CA ASN A 61 9.73 7.76 6.00
C ASN A 61 9.52 8.59 4.72
N GLY A 62 8.97 9.79 4.91
CA GLY A 62 8.68 10.75 3.84
C GLY A 62 7.21 11.15 3.80
N GLU A 63 6.90 12.15 2.98
CA GLU A 63 5.55 12.72 2.96
C GLU A 63 4.50 11.78 2.35
N CYS A 64 4.88 10.87 1.46
CA CYS A 64 3.97 9.87 0.89
C CYS A 64 3.60 8.73 1.86
N ASP A 65 4.26 8.63 3.01
CA ASP A 65 3.89 7.66 4.06
C ASP A 65 2.90 8.24 5.08
N VAL A 66 2.61 9.54 4.99
CA VAL A 66 1.55 10.18 5.78
C VAL A 66 0.20 9.70 5.25
N TYR A 67 -0.66 9.26 6.18
CA TYR A 67 -1.99 8.77 5.85
C TYR A 67 -2.76 9.78 5.01
N ASP A 68 -3.32 9.29 3.88
CA ASP A 68 -4.16 10.05 2.96
C ASP A 68 -3.56 11.38 2.47
N LYS A 69 -2.27 11.35 2.11
CA LYS A 69 -1.56 12.53 1.60
C LYS A 69 -2.19 13.14 0.34
N CYS A 70 -2.83 12.34 -0.52
CA CYS A 70 -3.26 12.76 -1.86
C CYS A 70 -4.76 12.73 -2.11
N GLY A 71 -5.56 12.27 -1.15
CA GLY A 71 -7.01 12.12 -1.31
C GLY A 71 -7.42 10.94 -2.21
N PRO A 72 -8.74 10.75 -2.38
CA PRO A 72 -9.29 9.60 -3.10
C PRO A 72 -8.89 9.54 -4.57
N TYR A 73 -8.68 8.33 -5.10
CA TYR A 73 -8.31 8.06 -6.50
C TYR A 73 -7.04 8.78 -7.01
N ALA A 74 -6.23 9.27 -6.09
CA ALA A 74 -4.89 9.78 -6.35
C ALA A 74 -3.85 8.91 -5.66
N TYR A 75 -2.63 8.93 -6.17
CA TYR A 75 -1.49 8.27 -5.54
C TYR A 75 -0.33 9.24 -5.34
N CYS A 76 0.43 9.02 -4.27
CA CYS A 76 1.64 9.76 -3.96
C CYS A 76 2.87 9.13 -4.63
N ASP A 77 3.68 9.96 -5.28
CA ASP A 77 4.93 9.60 -5.95
C ASP A 77 6.04 10.59 -5.58
N MET A 78 6.96 10.13 -4.73
CA MET A 78 8.11 10.91 -4.24
C MET A 78 9.07 11.36 -5.36
N SER A 79 8.98 10.79 -6.57
CA SER A 79 9.83 11.14 -7.72
C SER A 79 9.27 12.29 -8.57
N LYS A 80 8.05 12.75 -8.27
CA LYS A 80 7.35 13.78 -9.05
C LYS A 80 7.14 15.06 -8.25
N SER A 81 6.94 16.16 -8.98
CA SER A 81 6.53 17.45 -8.44
C SER A 81 5.39 18.00 -9.31
N PRO A 82 4.14 18.10 -8.80
CA PRO A 82 3.70 17.73 -7.45
C PRO A 82 3.74 16.20 -7.20
N VAL A 83 3.85 15.80 -5.92
CA VAL A 83 3.92 14.38 -5.54
C VAL A 83 2.60 13.63 -5.73
N CYS A 84 1.46 14.33 -5.68
CA CYS A 84 0.15 13.72 -5.84
C CYS A 84 -0.27 13.70 -7.31
N ASN A 85 -0.71 12.52 -7.76
CA ASN A 85 -1.04 12.25 -9.15
C ASN A 85 -2.40 11.56 -9.21
N CYS A 86 -3.31 12.02 -10.08
CA CYS A 86 -4.52 11.25 -10.37
C CYS A 86 -4.15 9.94 -11.07
N ILE A 87 -4.90 8.88 -10.75
CA ILE A 87 -4.82 7.61 -11.47
C ILE A 87 -5.23 7.84 -12.92
N LYS A 88 -4.61 7.13 -13.87
CA LYS A 88 -4.97 7.24 -15.29
C LYS A 88 -6.47 6.98 -15.49
N GLY A 89 -7.16 7.85 -16.22
CA GLY A 89 -8.63 7.84 -16.39
C GLY A 89 -9.39 8.64 -15.32
N PHE A 90 -8.66 9.30 -14.41
CA PHE A 90 -9.19 10.23 -13.42
C PHE A 90 -8.56 11.61 -13.58
N GLN A 91 -9.33 12.64 -13.28
CA GLN A 91 -8.93 14.04 -13.23
C GLN A 91 -9.24 14.67 -11.87
N SER A 92 -8.55 15.75 -11.50
CA SER A 92 -8.79 16.45 -10.23
C SER A 92 -10.25 16.87 -10.10
N ARG A 93 -10.89 16.63 -8.95
CA ARG A 93 -12.27 17.10 -8.71
C ARG A 93 -12.37 18.62 -8.78
N ASN A 94 -11.36 19.31 -8.24
CA ASN A 94 -11.23 20.76 -8.29
C ASN A 94 -9.86 21.16 -8.85
N PRO A 95 -9.77 21.53 -10.15
CA PRO A 95 -8.51 21.90 -10.77
C PRO A 95 -7.84 23.14 -10.17
N GLN A 96 -8.62 24.10 -9.64
CA GLN A 96 -8.05 25.31 -9.03
C GLN A 96 -7.37 25.00 -7.70
N GLU A 97 -8.00 24.18 -6.85
CA GLU A 97 -7.42 23.69 -5.59
C GLU A 97 -6.19 22.82 -5.87
N TRP A 98 -6.28 21.91 -6.84
CA TRP A 98 -5.16 21.06 -7.19
C TRP A 98 -3.94 21.86 -7.66
N ALA A 99 -4.15 22.90 -8.47
CA ALA A 99 -3.10 23.79 -8.95
C ALA A 99 -2.48 24.66 -7.84
N SER A 100 -3.21 24.94 -6.76
CA SER A 100 -2.70 25.65 -5.59
C SER A 100 -2.05 24.72 -4.55
N GLY A 101 -2.08 23.40 -4.79
CA GLY A 101 -1.50 22.38 -3.92
C GLY A 101 -2.49 21.77 -2.91
N ASP A 102 -3.75 22.18 -2.91
CA ASP A 102 -4.80 21.51 -2.13
C ASP A 102 -5.35 20.30 -2.89
N VAL A 103 -4.90 19.13 -2.46
CA VAL A 103 -5.21 17.83 -3.10
C VAL A 103 -6.26 17.03 -2.35
N ARG A 104 -6.83 17.56 -1.25
CA ARG A 104 -7.76 16.81 -0.37
C ARG A 104 -9.02 16.36 -1.09
N GLY A 105 -9.45 17.12 -2.10
CA GLY A 105 -10.60 16.76 -2.93
C GLY A 105 -10.38 15.50 -3.77
N GLY A 106 -9.11 15.07 -3.95
CA GLY A 106 -8.76 13.90 -4.74
C GLY A 106 -9.14 14.04 -6.22
N CYS A 107 -9.38 12.90 -6.83
CA CYS A 107 -9.73 12.79 -8.24
C CYS A 107 -11.13 12.19 -8.45
N GLN A 108 -11.68 12.41 -9.64
CA GLN A 108 -12.91 11.79 -10.13
C GLN A 108 -12.66 11.21 -11.52
N ARG A 109 -13.48 10.23 -11.90
CA ARG A 109 -13.38 9.59 -13.21
C ARG A 109 -13.64 10.61 -14.32
N GLU A 110 -12.86 10.50 -15.39
CA GLU A 110 -13.08 11.28 -16.62
C GLU A 110 -14.31 10.75 -17.38
N THR A 111 -14.56 9.45 -17.30
CA THR A 111 -15.66 8.76 -18.00
C THR A 111 -16.52 7.97 -17.00
N LEU A 112 -17.84 8.02 -17.19
CA LEU A 112 -18.78 7.24 -16.39
C LEU A 112 -18.61 5.74 -16.66
N LEU A 113 -18.71 4.93 -15.60
CA LEU A 113 -18.64 3.47 -15.70
C LEU A 113 -19.87 2.91 -16.41
N ASN A 114 -19.65 1.84 -17.17
CA ASN A 114 -20.66 1.00 -17.78
C ASN A 114 -20.46 -0.45 -17.32
N CYS A 115 -21.11 -0.78 -16.20
CA CYS A 115 -20.93 -2.04 -15.51
C CYS A 115 -20.99 -3.26 -16.44
N GLY A 116 -20.03 -4.16 -16.30
CA GLY A 116 -19.87 -5.35 -17.15
C GLY A 116 -19.05 -5.13 -18.43
N LYS A 117 -18.82 -3.88 -18.84
CA LYS A 117 -17.94 -3.50 -19.97
C LYS A 117 -16.72 -2.69 -19.56
N ASP A 118 -16.60 -2.37 -18.27
CA ASP A 118 -15.50 -1.59 -17.74
C ASP A 118 -14.18 -2.34 -17.89
N GLU A 119 -13.13 -1.57 -18.16
CA GLU A 119 -11.76 -2.07 -18.18
C GLU A 119 -11.06 -1.77 -16.86
N PHE A 120 -9.90 -2.38 -16.67
CA PHE A 120 -9.08 -2.15 -15.48
C PHE A 120 -7.72 -1.61 -15.88
N VAL A 121 -7.33 -0.49 -15.26
CA VAL A 121 -5.99 0.08 -15.37
C VAL A 121 -5.06 -0.62 -14.39
N PRO A 122 -4.03 -1.35 -14.87
CA PRO A 122 -3.03 -1.92 -13.99
C PRO A 122 -2.07 -0.83 -13.49
N LEU A 123 -1.90 -0.76 -12.18
CA LEU A 123 -0.95 0.10 -11.49
C LEU A 123 0.08 -0.77 -10.77
N SER A 124 1.33 -0.71 -11.21
CA SER A 124 2.42 -1.50 -10.61
C SER A 124 3.20 -0.77 -9.53
N LYS A 125 3.83 -1.53 -8.63
CA LYS A 125 4.65 -1.02 -7.52
C LYS A 125 3.88 -0.13 -6.54
N MET A 126 2.63 -0.49 -6.27
CA MET A 126 1.73 0.26 -5.40
C MET A 126 1.76 -0.25 -3.96
N LYS A 127 1.63 0.65 -3.00
CA LYS A 127 0.98 0.38 -1.71
C LYS A 127 -0.51 0.24 -1.99
N LEU A 128 -1.13 -0.85 -1.53
CA LEU A 128 -2.57 -1.02 -1.69
C LEU A 128 -3.34 0.08 -0.93
N PRO A 129 -4.54 0.47 -1.40
CA PRO A 129 -5.36 1.45 -0.71
C PRO A 129 -5.78 0.97 0.68
N ALA A 130 -6.25 1.90 1.51
CA ALA A 130 -6.87 1.56 2.79
C ALA A 130 -7.95 0.46 2.62
N THR A 131 -7.96 -0.53 3.51
CA THR A 131 -8.77 -1.76 3.35
C THR A 131 -10.12 -1.69 4.07
N THR A 132 -10.56 -0.51 4.53
CA THR A 132 -11.83 -0.32 5.26
C THR A 132 -13.05 -0.78 4.47
N THR A 133 -13.05 -0.56 3.14
CA THR A 133 -14.13 -0.95 2.23
C THR A 133 -13.79 -2.22 1.43
N ALA A 134 -12.75 -2.95 1.83
CA ALA A 134 -12.26 -4.09 1.10
C ALA A 134 -12.85 -5.41 1.61
N THR A 135 -13.07 -6.34 0.68
CA THR A 135 -13.42 -7.74 0.98
C THR A 135 -12.29 -8.66 0.51
N VAL A 136 -12.07 -9.77 1.22
CA VAL A 136 -10.94 -10.67 0.99
C VAL A 136 -11.44 -12.10 0.80
N ASP A 137 -10.94 -12.78 -0.24
CA ASP A 137 -11.09 -14.23 -0.44
C ASP A 137 -9.75 -14.84 -0.87
N THR A 138 -9.09 -15.54 0.04
CA THR A 138 -7.76 -16.12 -0.18
C THR A 138 -7.78 -17.40 -1.02
N ARG A 139 -8.96 -17.92 -1.37
CA ARG A 139 -9.11 -19.22 -2.06
C ARG A 139 -9.12 -19.12 -3.58
N ILE A 140 -9.34 -17.92 -4.12
CA ILE A 140 -9.46 -17.71 -5.57
C ILE A 140 -8.22 -17.03 -6.15
N GLY A 141 -8.05 -17.15 -7.45
CA GLY A 141 -6.97 -16.50 -8.20
C GLY A 141 -7.33 -15.10 -8.68
N LEU A 142 -6.34 -14.44 -9.31
CA LEU A 142 -6.50 -13.09 -9.84
C LEU A 142 -7.55 -12.99 -10.97
N GLU A 143 -7.69 -14.02 -11.82
CA GLU A 143 -8.68 -14.01 -12.91
C GLU A 143 -10.11 -14.09 -12.37
N ASP A 144 -10.37 -14.98 -11.40
CA ASP A 144 -11.67 -15.04 -10.70
C ASP A 144 -11.95 -13.73 -9.94
N CYS A 145 -10.90 -13.09 -9.42
CA CYS A 145 -11.00 -11.80 -8.73
C CYS A 145 -11.45 -10.69 -9.69
N LYS A 146 -10.86 -10.66 -10.89
CA LYS A 146 -11.28 -9.77 -11.99
C LYS A 146 -12.73 -10.01 -12.37
N GLU A 147 -13.13 -11.26 -12.61
CA GLU A 147 -14.52 -11.59 -12.97
C GLU A 147 -15.51 -11.14 -11.88
N ARG A 148 -15.21 -11.43 -10.61
CA ARG A 148 -16.05 -10.98 -9.48
C ARG A 148 -16.17 -9.46 -9.42
N CYS A 149 -15.07 -8.75 -9.64
CA CYS A 149 -15.08 -7.29 -9.65
C CYS A 149 -15.87 -6.72 -10.85
N THR A 150 -15.67 -7.26 -12.06
CA THR A 150 -16.42 -6.87 -13.27
C THR A 150 -17.93 -7.00 -13.05
N ASN A 151 -18.36 -8.11 -12.45
CA ASN A 151 -19.78 -8.42 -12.19
C ASN A 151 -20.39 -7.64 -11.00
N ASN A 152 -19.55 -7.04 -10.14
CA ASN A 152 -20.01 -6.21 -9.03
C ASN A 152 -19.89 -4.73 -9.41
N CYS A 153 -21.00 -4.06 -9.73
CA CYS A 153 -20.98 -2.66 -10.17
C CYS A 153 -20.46 -1.65 -9.14
N ASN A 154 -20.36 -2.03 -7.87
CA ASN A 154 -19.77 -1.18 -6.84
C ASN A 154 -18.27 -1.44 -6.63
N CYS A 155 -17.71 -2.48 -7.26
CA CYS A 155 -16.28 -2.72 -7.23
C CYS A 155 -15.53 -1.61 -7.96
N THR A 156 -14.50 -1.06 -7.32
CA THR A 156 -13.67 0.02 -7.86
C THR A 156 -12.22 -0.38 -8.10
N ALA A 157 -11.73 -1.40 -7.40
CA ALA A 157 -10.41 -1.98 -7.65
C ALA A 157 -10.29 -3.42 -7.11
N TYR A 158 -9.31 -4.15 -7.60
CA TYR A 158 -8.93 -5.45 -7.05
C TYR A 158 -7.41 -5.70 -7.10
N ALA A 159 -6.93 -6.64 -6.29
CA ALA A 159 -5.53 -7.09 -6.27
C ALA A 159 -5.42 -8.51 -5.70
N ASN A 160 -4.21 -9.09 -5.77
CA ASN A 160 -3.88 -10.29 -5.01
C ASN A 160 -3.75 -9.96 -3.51
N THR A 161 -4.00 -10.93 -2.64
CA THR A 161 -3.76 -10.78 -1.19
C THR A 161 -2.33 -11.14 -0.80
N ASP A 162 -1.70 -12.03 -1.55
CA ASP A 162 -0.34 -12.50 -1.32
C ASP A 162 0.41 -12.52 -2.65
N ILE A 163 1.58 -11.89 -2.70
CA ILE A 163 2.40 -11.74 -3.92
C ILE A 163 3.39 -12.89 -4.12
N ARG A 164 3.54 -13.80 -3.16
CA ARG A 164 4.41 -14.98 -3.28
C ARG A 164 3.91 -15.90 -4.40
N ASN A 165 4.81 -16.71 -4.95
CA ASN A 165 4.46 -17.75 -5.95
C ASN A 165 3.62 -17.24 -7.14
N ARG A 166 3.95 -16.04 -7.66
CA ARG A 166 3.24 -15.35 -8.76
C ARG A 166 1.89 -14.72 -8.41
N GLY A 167 1.53 -14.68 -7.14
CA GLY A 167 0.30 -14.03 -6.68
C GLY A 167 -0.83 -15.03 -6.39
N SER A 168 -1.55 -14.81 -5.29
CA SER A 168 -2.72 -15.59 -4.91
C SER A 168 -3.70 -14.80 -4.04
N GLY A 169 -4.93 -15.30 -3.99
CA GLY A 169 -6.03 -14.69 -3.27
C GLY A 169 -6.56 -13.44 -3.96
N CYS A 170 -7.63 -12.89 -3.42
CA CYS A 170 -8.36 -11.78 -4.00
C CYS A 170 -8.73 -10.78 -2.91
N VAL A 171 -8.42 -9.52 -3.15
CA VAL A 171 -8.95 -8.38 -2.39
C VAL A 171 -9.69 -7.46 -3.35
N ILE A 172 -10.90 -7.07 -2.99
CA ILE A 172 -11.79 -6.21 -3.79
C ILE A 172 -12.19 -5.00 -2.95
N TRP A 173 -11.98 -3.80 -3.48
CA TRP A 173 -12.47 -2.55 -2.90
C TRP A 173 -13.83 -2.16 -3.48
N ILE A 174 -14.68 -1.61 -2.60
CA ILE A 174 -16.01 -1.12 -2.95
C ILE A 174 -16.08 0.38 -2.65
N GLY A 175 -16.56 1.17 -3.60
CA GLY A 175 -16.63 2.63 -3.47
C GLY A 175 -15.26 3.32 -3.51
N ASP A 176 -15.18 4.53 -2.95
CA ASP A 176 -13.96 5.32 -2.95
C ASP A 176 -12.85 4.64 -2.13
N PHE A 177 -11.62 4.76 -2.61
CA PHE A 177 -10.43 4.29 -1.91
C PHE A 177 -9.36 5.39 -1.91
N GLU A 178 -8.49 5.34 -0.90
CA GLU A 178 -7.53 6.39 -0.57
C GLU A 178 -6.22 5.81 -0.01
N ASP A 179 -5.28 6.67 0.37
CA ASP A 179 -4.01 6.31 1.01
C ASP A 179 -3.06 5.45 0.13
N ILE A 180 -3.02 5.77 -1.16
CA ILE A 180 -2.17 5.10 -2.15
C ILE A 180 -0.84 5.84 -2.33
N ARG A 181 0.25 5.09 -2.43
CA ARG A 181 1.54 5.58 -2.95
C ARG A 181 2.21 4.56 -3.84
N ASN A 182 3.15 4.99 -4.66
CA ASN A 182 4.02 4.09 -5.41
C ASN A 182 5.41 3.94 -4.77
N PHE A 183 6.18 2.98 -5.28
CA PHE A 183 7.57 2.76 -4.92
C PHE A 183 8.45 2.63 -6.17
N ALA A 184 9.70 3.06 -6.07
CA ALA A 184 10.68 2.84 -7.14
C ALA A 184 11.00 1.33 -7.33
N ALA A 185 11.02 0.59 -6.22
CA ALA A 185 11.21 -0.86 -6.17
C ALA A 185 10.30 -1.48 -5.09
N GLY A 186 9.83 -2.71 -5.33
CA GLY A 186 8.84 -3.36 -4.46
C GLY A 186 7.40 -2.96 -4.80
N GLY A 187 6.53 -2.94 -3.79
CA GLY A 187 5.08 -2.76 -3.97
C GLY A 187 4.41 -3.95 -4.63
N GLN A 188 3.16 -3.76 -5.07
CA GLN A 188 2.38 -4.78 -5.77
C GLN A 188 1.47 -4.17 -6.84
N ASP A 189 0.86 -5.03 -7.66
CA ASP A 189 -0.09 -4.58 -8.67
C ASP A 189 -1.47 -4.32 -8.06
N LEU A 190 -2.09 -3.21 -8.47
CA LEU A 190 -3.47 -2.84 -8.18
C LEU A 190 -4.20 -2.62 -9.50
N TYR A 191 -5.36 -3.22 -9.66
CA TYR A 191 -6.18 -3.10 -10.87
C TYR A 191 -7.37 -2.19 -10.56
N VAL A 192 -7.33 -0.97 -11.07
CA VAL A 192 -8.36 0.04 -10.82
C VAL A 192 -9.36 0.02 -11.97
N ARG A 193 -10.63 -0.17 -11.65
CA ARG A 193 -11.73 -0.08 -12.62
C ARG A 193 -11.83 1.32 -13.19
#